data_AF-A0A7Z9XNC3-F1
#
_entry.id   AF-A0A7Z9XNC3-F1
#
_cell.length_a   1.000
_cell.length_b   1.000
_cell.length_c   1.000
_cell.angle_alpha   90.00
_cell.angle_beta   90.00
_cell.angle_gamma   90.00
#
_symmetry.space_group_name_H-M   'P 1'
#
loop_
_entity.id
_entity.type
_entity.pdbx_description
1 polymer ?
#
loop_
_entity_poly.entity_id
_entity_poly.type
_entity_poly.pdbx_seq_one_letter_code
_entity_poly.pdbx_strand_id
1 'polypeptide(L)' 'MEVIKVSARSRSTAVAGAIAGVIRDQGYAEVQAIGA' A
#
# COMPACT_ATOMS: atom_id res chain seq x y z
N MET A 1 3.85 11.88 -4.84
CA MET A 1 3.46 10.52 -5.26
C MET A 1 3.96 9.58 -4.18
N GLU A 2 3.06 9.15 -3.29
CA GLU A 2 3.40 8.24 -2.19
C GLU A 2 3.20 6.80 -2.70
N VAL A 3 4.29 6.05 -2.84
CA VAL A 3 4.26 4.67 -3.32
C VAL A 3 4.30 3.74 -2.12
N ILE A 4 3.25 2.92 -1.96
CA ILE A 4 3.17 1.94 -0.90
C ILE A 4 4.05 0.74 -1.27
N LYS A 5 5.16 0.56 -0.55
CA LYS A 5 6.07 -0.57 -0.75
C LYS A 5 5.63 -1.75 0.10
N VAL A 6 5.31 -2.87 -0.54
CA VAL A 6 4.87 -4.10 0.13
C VAL A 6 5.87 -5.22 -0.13
N SER A 7 6.10 -6.07 0.86
CA SER A 7 6.95 -7.26 0.76
C SER A 7 6.13 -8.50 1.09
N ALA A 8 6.65 -9.69 0.78
CA ALA A 8 6.01 -10.95 1.16
C ALA A 8 5.78 -11.11 2.69
N ARG A 9 6.53 -10.37 3.52
CA ARG A 9 6.36 -10.36 4.99
C ARG A 9 5.38 -9.30 5.50
N SER A 10 4.90 -8.42 4.61
CA SER A 10 3.96 -7.37 4.99
C SER A 10 2.63 -7.98 5.41
N ARG A 11 2.10 -7.55 6.55
CA ARG A 11 0.83 -8.05 7.07
C ARG A 11 -0.33 -7.48 6.23
N SER A 12 -1.18 -8.34 5.69
CA SER A 12 -2.26 -7.95 4.77
C SER A 12 -3.17 -6.85 5.34
N THR A 13 -3.45 -6.89 6.65
CA THR A 13 -4.28 -5.87 7.32
C THR A 13 -3.59 -4.51 7.41
N ALA A 14 -2.28 -4.46 7.60
CA ALA A 14 -1.53 -3.21 7.62
C ALA A 14 -1.46 -2.59 6.21
N VAL A 15 -1.24 -3.42 5.20
CA VAL A 15 -1.26 -3.01 3.78
C VAL A 15 -2.63 -2.45 3.40
N ALA A 16 -3.71 -3.15 3.75
CA ALA A 16 -5.07 -2.68 3.46
C ALA A 16 -5.39 -1.33 4.13
N GLY A 17 -4.95 -1.12 5.38
CA GLY A 17 -5.13 0.16 6.07
C GLY A 17 -4.37 1.31 5.41
N ALA A 18 -3.11 1.08 5.02
CA ALA A 18 -2.30 2.07 4.31
C ALA A 18 -2.94 2.44 2.96
N ILE A 19 -3.37 1.45 2.17
CA ILE A 19 -4.06 1.67 0.89
C ILE A 19 -5.35 2.47 1.10
N ALA A 20 -6.17 2.11 2.09
CA ALA A 20 -7.42 2.79 2.37
C ALA A 20 -7.22 4.28 2.76
N GLY A 21 -6.15 4.58 3.50
CA GLY A 21 -5.77 5.96 3.84
C GLY A 21 -5.39 6.76 2.60
N VAL A 22 -4.50 6.22 1.77
CA VAL A 22 -4.04 6.91 0.55
C VAL A 22 -5.17 7.11 -0.46
N ILE A 23 -6.05 6.12 -0.66
CA ILE A 23 -7.22 6.27 -1.53
C ILE A 23 -8.18 7.34 -1.01
N ARG A 24 -8.38 7.43 0.31
CA ARG A 24 -9.26 8.46 0.90
C ARG A 24 -8.75 9.87 0.61
N ASP A 25 -7.42 10.06 0.62
CA ASP A 25 -6.81 11.38 0.44
C ASP A 25 -6.55 11.73 -1.04
N GLN A 26 -6.09 10.76 -1.84
CA GLN A 26 -5.63 10.99 -3.22
C GLN A 26 -6.55 10.39 -4.29
N GLY A 27 -7.57 9.62 -3.91
CA GLY A 27 -8.50 8.92 -4.82
C GLY A 27 -7.91 7.69 -5.51
N TYR A 28 -6.58 7.52 -5.47
CA TYR A 28 -5.86 6.35 -5.97
C TYR A 28 -4.69 6.03 -5.05
N ALA A 29 -4.25 4.78 -5.05
CA ALA A 29 -3.03 4.35 -4.36
C ALA A 29 -2.14 3.58 -5.32
N GLU A 30 -0.86 3.93 -5.33
CA GLU A 30 0.15 3.20 -6.09
C GLU A 30 0.89 2.26 -5.15
N VAL A 31 1.00 1.00 -5.56
CA VAL A 31 1.59 -0.06 -4.74
C VAL A 31 2.70 -0.75 -5.51
N GLN A 32 3.87 -0.85 -4.90
CA GLN A 32 5.02 -1.56 -5.45
C GLN A 32 5.34 -2.76 -4.58
N ALA A 33 5.33 -3.95 -5.20
CA ALA A 33 5.79 -5.17 -4.55
C ALA A 33 7.32 -5.27 -4.64
N ILE A 34 7.96 -5.56 -3.52
CA ILE A 34 9.40 -5.82 -3.41
C ILE A 34 9.57 -7.28 -3.00
N GLY A 35 10.17 -8.07 -3.91
CA GLY A 35 10.51 -9.47 -3.66
C GLY A 35 9.32 -10.43 -3.72
N ALA A 36 8.53 -10.35 -4.79
CA ALA A 36 7.63 -11.41 -5.20
C ALA A 36 8.40 -12.58 -5.83
#